data_AF-A0A7V3D3V9-F1
#
_entry.id   AF-A0A7V3D3V9-F1
#
_cell.length_a   1.000
_cell.length_b   1.000
_cell.length_c   1.000
_cell.angle_alpha   90.00
_cell.angle_beta   90.00
_cell.angle_gamma   90.00
#
_symmetry.space_group_name_H-M   'P 1'
#
loop_
_entity.id
_entity.type
_entity.pdbx_description
1 polymer ?
#
loop_
_entity_poly.entity_id
_entity_poly.type
_entity_poly.pdbx_seq_one_letter_code
_entity_poly.pdbx_strand_id
1 'polypeptide(L)'
;MSKEPRTCPAAPAGPQALLFHFCRLQLPTLQLATDTLARHLQRTFELYRGKAGPAATWATYFDNLFPLDWFVACGCLEGNAEAWQQLFAARAHRSDCLLVDALRMRAARLYPRDAEKQETAVADFWSHLLVADAADSLPVLARYDGQRPLVPWLIRVFQNRHISLLRQR
;
A
#
# COMPACT_ATOMS: atom_id res chain seq x y z
N MET A 1 29.63 11.54 -42.54
CA MET A 1 29.26 10.88 -41.27
C MET A 1 27.92 11.46 -40.82
N SER A 2 26.81 10.86 -41.26
CA SER A 2 25.47 11.29 -40.88
C SER A 2 25.18 10.82 -39.45
N LYS A 3 24.95 11.75 -38.52
CA LYS A 3 24.43 11.45 -37.19
C LYS A 3 22.97 11.02 -37.34
N GLU A 4 22.68 9.75 -37.11
CA GLU A 4 21.31 9.29 -36.90
C GLU A 4 20.72 10.00 -35.67
N PRO A 5 19.50 10.54 -35.75
CA PRO A 5 18.82 11.12 -34.59
C PRO A 5 18.49 10.00 -33.61
N ARG A 6 18.92 10.16 -32.35
CA ARG A 6 18.49 9.29 -31.25
C ARG A 6 16.99 9.42 -31.12
N THR A 7 16.25 8.41 -31.57
CA THR A 7 14.82 8.27 -31.29
C THR A 7 14.68 8.12 -29.78
N CYS A 8 14.16 9.16 -29.11
CA CYS A 8 13.64 9.00 -27.76
C CYS A 8 12.57 7.89 -27.82
N PRO A 9 12.62 6.86 -26.96
CA PRO A 9 11.53 5.89 -26.91
C PRO A 9 10.23 6.65 -26.64
N ALA A 10 9.21 6.39 -27.46
CA ALA A 10 7.91 7.02 -27.32
C ALA A 10 7.44 6.86 -25.88
N ALA A 11 7.16 7.98 -25.20
CA ALA A 11 6.59 7.93 -23.86
C ALA A 11 5.30 7.11 -23.91
N PRO A 12 5.07 6.20 -22.95
CA PRO A 12 3.84 5.42 -22.95
C PRO A 12 2.65 6.38 -22.97
N ALA A 13 1.69 6.14 -23.86
CA ALA A 13 0.52 7.00 -24.03
C ALA A 13 -0.62 6.52 -23.11
N GLY A 14 -1.28 7.45 -22.42
CA GLY A 14 -2.52 7.18 -21.67
C GLY A 14 -2.43 7.38 -20.15
N PRO A 15 -3.54 7.16 -19.42
CA PRO A 15 -3.65 7.43 -17.99
C PRO A 15 -2.61 6.72 -17.10
N GLN A 16 -2.21 5.50 -17.49
CA GLN A 16 -1.22 4.70 -16.76
C GLN A 16 0.16 5.36 -16.76
N ALA A 17 0.58 5.90 -17.90
CA ALA A 17 1.83 6.61 -18.02
C ALA A 17 1.84 7.90 -17.20
N LEU A 18 0.74 8.65 -17.27
CA LEU A 18 0.56 9.87 -16.47
C LEU A 18 0.63 9.56 -14.97
N LEU A 19 -0.02 8.49 -14.51
CA LEU A 19 0.09 8.02 -13.13
C LEU A 19 1.56 7.74 -12.74
N PHE A 20 2.30 6.99 -13.58
CA PHE A 20 3.69 6.64 -13.27
C PHE A 20 4.60 7.87 -13.21
N HIS A 21 4.45 8.80 -14.15
CA HIS A 21 5.20 10.06 -14.14
C HIS A 21 4.82 10.94 -12.95
N PHE A 22 3.53 11.04 -12.63
CA PHE A 22 3.04 11.77 -11.47
C PHE A 22 3.67 11.23 -10.17
N CYS A 23 3.59 9.92 -9.93
CA CYS A 23 4.15 9.32 -8.72
C CYS A 23 5.67 9.53 -8.60
N ARG A 24 6.42 9.39 -9.70
CA ARG A 24 7.87 9.61 -9.72
C ARG A 24 8.26 11.07 -9.51
N LEU A 25 7.45 12.02 -9.96
CA LEU A 25 7.68 13.45 -9.71
C LEU A 25 7.45 13.81 -8.23
N GLN A 26 6.45 13.19 -7.60
CA GLN A 26 6.11 13.45 -6.20
C GLN A 26 7.05 12.72 -5.22
N LEU A 27 7.51 11.51 -5.57
CA LEU A 27 8.37 10.66 -4.75
C LEU A 27 9.61 10.22 -5.54
N PRO A 28 10.54 11.15 -5.83
CA PRO A 28 11.66 10.89 -6.74
C PRO A 28 12.69 9.89 -6.20
N THR A 29 12.79 9.73 -4.89
CA THR A 29 13.68 8.73 -4.26
C THR A 29 13.12 7.31 -4.37
N LEU A 30 11.80 7.18 -4.52
CA LEU A 30 11.14 5.89 -4.69
C LEU A 30 11.21 5.44 -6.15
N GLN A 31 12.32 4.77 -6.48
CA GLN A 31 12.55 4.24 -7.83
C GLN A 31 11.96 2.85 -7.97
N LEU A 32 10.96 2.72 -8.84
CA LEU A 32 10.36 1.46 -9.27
C LEU A 32 10.43 1.35 -10.79
N ALA A 33 10.72 0.13 -11.28
CA ALA A 33 10.71 -0.14 -12.72
C ALA A 33 9.29 -0.02 -13.29
N THR A 34 9.17 0.46 -14.53
CA THR A 34 7.89 0.62 -15.21
C THR A 34 7.11 -0.69 -15.29
N ASP A 35 7.78 -1.81 -15.60
CA ASP A 35 7.14 -3.13 -15.69
C ASP A 35 6.62 -3.60 -14.33
N THR A 36 7.33 -3.31 -13.25
CA THR A 36 6.88 -3.58 -11.88
C THR A 36 5.62 -2.81 -11.55
N LEU A 37 5.56 -1.53 -11.92
CA LEU A 37 4.36 -0.71 -11.71
C LEU A 37 3.18 -1.19 -12.54
N ALA A 38 3.40 -1.59 -13.80
CA ALA A 38 2.36 -2.17 -14.63
C ALA A 38 1.78 -3.46 -14.01
N ARG A 39 2.63 -4.36 -13.50
CA ARG A 39 2.18 -5.57 -12.79
C ARG A 39 1.36 -5.23 -11.54
N HIS A 40 1.82 -4.29 -10.72
CA HIS A 40 1.04 -3.88 -9.55
C HIS A 40 -0.28 -3.22 -9.91
N LEU A 41 -0.29 -2.39 -10.95
CA LEU A 41 -1.49 -1.69 -11.39
C LEU A 41 -2.56 -2.67 -11.88
N GLN A 42 -2.16 -3.69 -12.64
CA GLN A 42 -3.03 -4.78 -13.05
C GLN A 42 -3.57 -5.55 -11.83
N ARG A 43 -2.70 -5.94 -10.89
CA ARG A 43 -3.10 -6.65 -9.66
C ARG A 43 -4.13 -5.86 -8.85
N THR A 44 -3.87 -4.56 -8.61
CA THR A 44 -4.77 -3.75 -7.79
C THR A 44 -6.09 -3.45 -8.50
N PHE A 45 -6.08 -3.36 -9.84
CA PHE A 45 -7.30 -3.32 -10.62
C PHE A 45 -8.14 -4.60 -10.50
N GLU A 46 -7.50 -5.78 -10.53
CA GLU A 46 -8.19 -7.07 -10.31
C GLU A 46 -8.82 -7.16 -8.91
N LEU A 47 -8.11 -6.68 -7.88
CA LEU A 47 -8.64 -6.59 -6.51
C LEU A 47 -9.84 -5.64 -6.42
N TYR A 48 -9.77 -4.49 -7.08
CA TYR A 48 -10.88 -3.54 -7.17
C TYR A 48 -12.07 -4.17 -7.89
N ARG A 49 -11.83 -4.83 -9.03
CA ARG A 49 -12.85 -5.51 -9.83
C ARG A 49 -13.58 -6.58 -9.03
N GLY A 50 -12.85 -7.38 -8.24
CA GLY A 50 -13.46 -8.38 -7.35
C GLY A 50 -14.41 -7.77 -6.30
N LYS A 51 -14.22 -6.51 -5.91
CA LYS A 51 -15.06 -5.80 -4.92
C LYS A 51 -16.20 -5.01 -5.55
N ALA A 52 -15.93 -4.34 -6.68
CA ALA A 52 -16.88 -3.45 -7.35
C ALA A 52 -17.78 -4.19 -8.37
N GLY A 53 -17.44 -5.43 -8.74
CA GLY A 53 -18.27 -6.27 -9.60
C GLY A 53 -18.35 -5.75 -11.05
N PRO A 54 -19.50 -5.91 -11.73
CA PRO A 54 -19.65 -5.58 -13.16
C PRO A 54 -19.41 -4.11 -13.52
N ALA A 55 -19.53 -3.20 -12.55
CA ALA A 55 -19.32 -1.76 -12.75
C ALA A 55 -17.83 -1.35 -12.79
N ALA A 56 -16.92 -2.28 -12.49
CA ALA A 56 -15.50 -1.98 -12.41
C ALA A 56 -14.90 -1.75 -13.81
N THR A 57 -14.47 -0.51 -14.04
CA THR A 57 -13.73 -0.12 -15.25
C THR A 57 -12.41 0.53 -14.85
N TRP A 58 -11.47 0.63 -15.79
CA TRP A 58 -10.23 1.37 -15.56
C TRP A 58 -10.48 2.84 -15.20
N ALA A 59 -11.47 3.47 -15.83
CA ALA A 59 -11.84 4.85 -15.52
C ALA A 59 -12.30 4.99 -14.05
N THR A 60 -13.28 4.18 -13.63
CA THR A 60 -13.80 4.24 -12.26
C THR A 60 -12.74 3.85 -11.21
N TYR A 61 -11.78 3.00 -11.59
CA TYR A 61 -10.64 2.66 -10.75
C TYR A 61 -9.69 3.85 -10.56
N PHE A 62 -9.34 4.56 -11.64
CA PHE A 62 -8.46 5.73 -11.59
C PHE A 62 -9.11 6.92 -10.85
N ASP A 63 -10.42 7.13 -11.01
CA ASP A 63 -11.14 8.23 -10.37
C ASP A 63 -11.04 8.21 -8.83
N ASN A 64 -10.84 7.02 -8.26
CA ASN A 64 -10.81 6.79 -6.82
C ASN A 64 -9.45 6.28 -6.31
N LEU A 65 -8.45 6.21 -7.19
CA LEU A 65 -7.11 5.78 -6.83
C LEU A 65 -6.44 6.85 -5.96
N PHE A 66 -5.84 6.43 -4.84
CA PHE A 66 -4.91 7.24 -4.07
C PHE A 66 -3.50 6.98 -4.62
N PRO A 67 -3.01 7.77 -5.60
CA PRO A 67 -1.84 7.41 -6.40
C PRO A 67 -0.54 7.28 -5.59
N LEU A 68 -0.30 8.21 -4.67
CA LEU A 68 0.92 8.20 -3.86
C LEU A 68 0.90 7.08 -2.80
N ASP A 69 -0.24 6.89 -2.15
CA ASP A 69 -0.43 5.79 -1.21
C ASP A 69 -0.29 4.42 -1.90
N TRP A 70 -0.86 4.27 -3.10
CA TRP A 70 -0.68 3.09 -3.95
C TRP A 70 0.80 2.89 -4.32
N PHE A 71 1.49 3.95 -4.73
CA PHE A 71 2.90 3.90 -5.13
C PHE A 71 3.82 3.50 -3.97
N VAL A 72 3.60 4.05 -2.77
CA VAL A 72 4.31 3.66 -1.54
C VAL A 72 4.05 2.19 -1.22
N ALA A 73 2.80 1.73 -1.27
CA ALA A 73 2.48 0.32 -1.03
C ALA A 73 3.17 -0.63 -2.01
N CYS A 74 3.23 -0.27 -3.30
CA CYS A 74 4.01 -0.99 -4.30
C CYS A 74 5.50 -1.04 -3.94
N GLY A 75 6.08 0.09 -3.55
CA GLY A 75 7.47 0.16 -3.11
C GLY A 75 7.78 -0.76 -1.93
N CYS A 76 6.91 -0.78 -0.92
CA CYS A 76 7.05 -1.65 0.24
C CYS A 76 6.99 -3.14 -0.15
N LEU A 77 6.11 -3.51 -1.09
CA LEU A 77 5.99 -4.89 -1.58
C LEU A 77 7.22 -5.35 -2.38
N GLU A 78 7.91 -4.43 -3.04
CA GLU A 78 9.15 -4.68 -3.77
C GLU A 78 10.41 -4.57 -2.88
N GLY A 79 10.23 -4.44 -1.56
CA GLY A 79 11.34 -4.36 -0.61
C GLY A 79 12.11 -3.04 -0.66
N ASN A 80 11.56 -1.98 -1.24
CA ASN A 80 12.23 -0.69 -1.36
C ASN A 80 12.28 0.04 0.00
N ALA A 81 13.49 0.32 0.50
CA ALA A 81 13.70 0.96 1.80
C ALA A 81 13.13 2.38 1.88
N GLU A 82 13.18 3.16 0.80
CA GLU A 82 12.60 4.51 0.74
C GLU A 82 11.08 4.46 0.90
N ALA A 83 10.42 3.47 0.30
CA ALA A 83 8.99 3.29 0.48
C ALA A 83 8.62 3.02 1.95
N TRP A 84 9.42 2.21 2.65
CA TRP A 84 9.25 1.96 4.07
C TRP A 84 9.44 3.23 4.89
N GLN A 85 10.46 4.03 4.59
CA GLN A 85 10.67 5.32 5.25
C GLN A 85 9.47 6.25 5.04
N GLN A 86 8.96 6.36 3.81
CA GLN A 86 7.77 7.16 3.51
C GLN A 86 6.54 6.67 4.27
N LEU A 87 6.33 5.35 4.33
CA LEU A 87 5.22 4.75 5.08
C LEU A 87 5.32 5.04 6.58
N PHE A 88 6.51 4.92 7.17
CA PHE A 88 6.71 5.19 8.60
C PHE A 88 6.65 6.67 8.94
N ALA A 89 7.01 7.56 8.01
CA ALA A 89 6.87 9.00 8.14
C ALA A 89 5.42 9.48 7.94
N ALA A 90 4.54 8.64 7.37
CA ALA A 90 3.16 9.01 7.09
C ALA A 90 2.36 9.27 8.38
N ARG A 91 1.65 10.39 8.41
CA ARG A 91 0.83 10.83 9.55
C ARG A 91 -0.60 10.29 9.47
N ALA A 92 -1.14 9.87 10.60
CA ALA A 92 -2.56 9.54 10.74
C ALA A 92 -3.38 10.84 10.87
N HIS A 93 -4.14 11.17 9.83
CA HIS A 93 -4.81 12.45 9.56
C HIS A 93 -5.68 13.09 10.67
N ARG A 94 -6.03 12.39 11.76
CA ARG A 94 -6.84 12.95 12.87
C ARG A 94 -6.06 13.26 14.14
N SER A 95 -4.85 12.73 14.28
CA SER A 95 -4.09 12.81 15.53
C SER A 95 -2.66 13.30 15.31
N ASP A 96 -2.29 13.63 14.07
CA ASP A 96 -0.94 14.03 13.62
C ASP A 96 0.21 13.10 14.07
N CYS A 97 -0.14 11.94 14.61
CA CYS A 97 0.80 10.94 15.08
C CYS A 97 1.24 10.05 13.91
N LEU A 98 2.43 9.47 14.03
CA LEU A 98 2.93 8.52 13.05
C LEU A 98 2.06 7.25 13.02
N LEU A 99 2.11 6.50 11.92
CA LEU A 99 1.43 5.22 11.81
C LEU A 99 1.74 4.30 12.99
N VAL A 100 3.00 4.22 13.41
CA VAL A 100 3.44 3.39 14.56
C VAL A 100 2.73 3.79 15.84
N ASP A 101 2.63 5.09 16.13
CA ASP A 101 1.97 5.58 17.33
C ASP A 101 0.46 5.33 17.29
N ALA A 102 -0.15 5.47 16.10
CA ALA A 102 -1.54 5.12 15.90
C ALA A 102 -1.80 3.63 16.19
N LEU A 103 -0.91 2.74 15.75
CA LEU A 103 -1.02 1.30 16.03
C LEU A 103 -0.83 1.00 17.53
N ARG A 104 0.16 1.61 18.19
CA ARG A 104 0.38 1.47 19.65
C ARG A 104 -0.84 1.93 20.45
N MET A 105 -1.41 3.09 20.11
CA MET A 105 -2.65 3.57 20.75
C MET A 105 -3.82 2.60 20.55
N ARG A 106 -3.90 1.91 19.40
CA ARG A 106 -4.93 0.90 19.15
C ARG A 106 -4.67 -0.38 19.94
N ALA A 107 -3.42 -0.84 19.99
CA ALA A 107 -3.02 -2.01 20.77
C ALA A 107 -3.35 -1.81 22.26
N ALA A 108 -3.04 -0.64 22.82
CA ALA A 108 -3.34 -0.30 24.21
C ALA A 108 -4.84 -0.35 24.55
N ARG A 109 -5.70 -0.03 23.57
CA ARG A 109 -7.17 -0.15 23.71
C ARG A 109 -7.67 -1.59 23.61
N LEU A 110 -7.02 -2.42 22.79
CA LEU A 110 -7.38 -3.83 22.60
C LEU A 110 -6.91 -4.73 23.76
N TYR A 111 -5.75 -4.42 24.33
CA TYR A 111 -5.10 -5.21 25.39
C TYR A 111 -4.81 -4.32 26.61
N PRO A 112 -5.84 -3.88 27.35
CA PRO A 112 -5.64 -2.97 28.48
C PRO A 112 -4.78 -3.61 29.57
N ARG A 113 -3.78 -2.87 30.06
CA ARG A 113 -2.85 -3.28 31.14
C ARG A 113 -1.90 -4.44 30.82
N ASP A 114 -1.81 -4.84 29.56
CA ASP A 114 -0.92 -5.92 29.11
C ASP A 114 0.12 -5.38 28.12
N ALA A 115 1.20 -4.79 28.65
CA ALA A 115 2.21 -4.11 27.85
C ALA A 115 2.94 -5.07 26.89
N GLU A 116 3.21 -6.30 27.34
CA GLU A 116 3.82 -7.34 26.51
C GLU A 116 2.95 -7.67 25.30
N LYS A 117 1.65 -7.94 25.50
CA LYS A 117 0.73 -8.19 24.37
C LYS A 117 0.56 -6.97 23.46
N GLN A 118 0.64 -5.76 23.99
CA GLN A 118 0.58 -4.54 23.17
C GLN A 118 1.77 -4.44 22.21
N GLU A 119 2.98 -4.69 22.71
CA GLU A 119 4.20 -4.66 21.90
C GLU A 119 4.21 -5.81 20.88
N THR A 120 3.90 -7.03 21.32
CA THR A 120 3.80 -8.20 20.43
C THR A 120 2.78 -7.96 19.31
N ALA A 121 1.60 -7.40 19.63
CA ALA A 121 0.58 -7.11 18.62
C ALA A 121 1.09 -6.18 17.51
N VAL A 122 1.83 -5.12 17.88
CA VAL A 122 2.39 -4.18 16.90
C VAL A 122 3.55 -4.81 16.13
N ALA A 123 4.45 -5.53 16.80
CA ALA A 123 5.58 -6.20 16.17
C ALA A 123 5.13 -7.25 15.15
N ASP A 124 4.19 -8.11 15.55
CA ASP A 124 3.63 -9.16 14.70
C ASP A 124 2.94 -8.58 13.47
N PHE A 125 2.24 -7.44 13.61
CA PHE A 125 1.56 -6.81 12.48
C PHE A 125 2.52 -6.48 11.33
N TRP A 126 3.75 -6.05 11.62
CA TRP A 126 4.74 -5.74 10.59
C TRP A 126 5.20 -6.99 9.84
N SER A 127 5.40 -8.11 10.54
CA SER A 127 5.76 -9.40 9.92
C SER A 127 4.68 -9.86 8.93
N HIS A 128 3.41 -9.80 9.33
CA HIS A 128 2.28 -10.19 8.48
C HIS A 128 1.98 -9.22 7.34
N LEU A 129 2.59 -8.03 7.36
CA LEU A 129 2.39 -7.04 6.32
C LEU A 129 2.94 -7.52 4.98
N LEU A 130 4.07 -8.26 5.01
CA LEU A 130 4.77 -8.80 3.84
C LEU A 130 4.73 -10.32 3.74
N VAL A 131 4.54 -11.02 4.85
CA VAL A 131 4.48 -12.49 4.88
C VAL A 131 3.03 -12.93 4.95
N ALA A 132 2.66 -13.86 4.08
CA ALA A 132 1.35 -14.48 4.09
C ALA A 132 1.16 -15.35 5.33
N ASP A 133 -0.01 -15.27 5.98
CA ASP A 133 -0.34 -16.10 7.14
C ASP A 133 -0.54 -17.59 6.75
N ALA A 134 -0.87 -17.87 5.49
CA ALA A 134 -1.09 -19.21 4.94
C ALA A 134 -0.54 -19.33 3.51
N ALA A 135 -0.18 -20.56 3.09
CA ALA A 135 0.45 -20.86 1.80
C ALA A 135 -0.33 -20.33 0.58
N ASP A 136 -1.67 -20.30 0.64
CA ASP A 136 -2.54 -19.84 -0.45
C ASP A 136 -3.05 -18.40 -0.27
N SER A 137 -2.53 -17.66 0.72
CA SER A 137 -2.99 -16.31 1.02
C SER A 137 -2.01 -15.25 0.53
N LEU A 138 -2.53 -14.10 0.13
CA LEU A 138 -1.70 -12.92 -0.13
C LEU A 138 -1.30 -12.28 1.21
N PRO A 139 -0.06 -11.77 1.33
CA PRO A 139 0.31 -10.95 2.47
C PRO A 139 -0.59 -9.72 2.56
N VAL A 140 -0.74 -9.17 3.76
CA VAL A 140 -1.73 -8.13 4.03
C VAL A 140 -1.59 -6.98 3.03
N LEU A 141 -0.38 -6.45 2.82
CA LEU A 141 -0.18 -5.30 1.96
C LEU A 141 -0.51 -5.58 0.49
N ALA A 142 -0.37 -6.83 0.03
CA ALA A 142 -0.73 -7.22 -1.33
C ALA A 142 -2.25 -7.24 -1.57
N ARG A 143 -3.08 -7.15 -0.52
CA ARG A 143 -4.55 -7.05 -0.60
C ARG A 143 -5.05 -5.61 -0.70
N TYR A 144 -4.15 -4.63 -0.60
CA TYR A 144 -4.46 -3.22 -0.79
C TYR A 144 -4.67 -2.91 -2.27
N ASP A 145 -5.76 -2.22 -2.59
CA ASP A 145 -6.19 -1.90 -3.95
C ASP A 145 -6.02 -0.41 -4.32
N GLY A 146 -5.49 0.41 -3.41
CA GLY A 146 -5.30 1.84 -3.65
C GLY A 146 -6.57 2.68 -3.58
N GLN A 147 -7.73 2.13 -3.19
CA GLN A 147 -9.03 2.83 -3.23
C GLN A 147 -9.37 3.56 -1.92
N ARG A 148 -8.46 3.55 -0.95
CA ARG A 148 -8.57 4.21 0.36
C ARG A 148 -7.19 4.71 0.74
N PRO A 149 -7.06 5.76 1.56
CA PRO A 149 -5.73 6.18 2.02
C PRO A 149 -5.03 5.04 2.80
N LEU A 150 -3.73 4.85 2.56
CA LEU A 150 -2.99 3.67 3.02
C LEU A 150 -2.94 3.57 4.54
N VAL A 151 -2.62 4.66 5.24
CA VAL A 151 -2.52 4.68 6.71
C VAL A 151 -3.85 4.33 7.40
N PRO A 152 -4.99 5.00 7.10
CA PRO A 152 -6.30 4.58 7.61
C PRO A 152 -6.67 3.14 7.27
N TRP A 153 -6.30 2.65 6.08
CA TRP A 153 -6.53 1.27 5.69
C TRP A 153 -5.73 0.30 6.56
N LEU A 154 -4.44 0.53 6.79
CA LEU A 154 -3.58 -0.28 7.66
C LEU A 154 -4.09 -0.34 9.10
N ILE A 155 -4.48 0.81 9.67
CA ILE A 155 -5.05 0.88 11.02
C ILE A 155 -6.31 0.01 11.13
N ARG A 156 -7.18 0.04 10.10
CA ARG A 156 -8.39 -0.79 10.06
C ARG A 156 -8.06 -2.27 9.93
N VAL A 157 -7.06 -2.64 9.13
CA VAL A 157 -6.64 -4.05 8.98
C VAL A 157 -6.07 -4.57 10.31
N PHE A 158 -5.20 -3.80 10.96
CA PHE A 158 -4.69 -4.12 12.30
C PHE A 158 -5.84 -4.39 13.28
N GLN A 159 -6.78 -3.44 13.39
CA GLN A 159 -7.91 -3.57 14.30
C GLN A 159 -8.77 -4.80 14.00
N ASN A 160 -9.11 -5.04 12.73
CA ASN A 160 -9.94 -6.18 12.32
C ASN A 160 -9.27 -7.53 12.64
N ARG A 161 -7.96 -7.65 12.41
CA ARG A 161 -7.20 -8.87 12.73
C ARG A 161 -7.33 -9.22 14.21
N HIS A 162 -7.05 -8.26 15.09
CA HIS A 162 -7.09 -8.49 16.54
C HIS A 162 -8.51 -8.74 17.05
N ILE A 163 -9.53 -8.08 16.50
CA ILE A 163 -10.93 -8.38 16.84
C ILE A 163 -11.28 -9.83 16.46
N SER A 164 -10.85 -10.30 15.28
CA SER A 164 -11.08 -11.69 14.87
C SER A 164 -10.40 -12.69 15.81
N LEU A 165 -9.15 -12.43 16.21
CA LEU A 165 -8.43 -13.27 17.19
C LEU A 165 -9.11 -13.29 18.56
N LEU A 166 -9.65 -12.16 19.01
CA LEU A 166 -10.39 -12.07 20.27
C LEU A 166 -11.73 -12.81 20.23
N ARG A 167 -12.36 -12.95 19.05
CA ARG A 167 -13.62 -13.71 18.88
C ARG A 167 -13.42 -15.22 18.81
N GLN A 168 -12.20 -15.66 18.49
CA GLN A 168 -11.85 -17.09 18.39
C GLN A 168 -11.39 -17.68 19.74
N ARG A 169 -11.23 -16.85 20.77
CA ARG A 169 -10.98 -17.24 22.15
C ARG A 169 -12.28 -17.27 22.93
#